data_AF-A0A437Q800-F1
#
_entry.id   AF-A0A437Q800-F1
#
_cell.length_a   1.000
_cell.length_b   1.000
_cell.length_c   1.000
_cell.angle_alpha   90.00
_cell.angle_beta   90.00
_cell.angle_gamma   90.00
#
_symmetry.space_group_name_H-M   'P 1'
#
loop_
_entity.id
_entity.type
_entity.pdbx_description
1 polymer ?
#
loop_
_entity_poly.entity_id
_entity_poly.type
_entity_poly.pdbx_seq_one_letter_code
_entity_poly.pdbx_strand_id
1 'polypeptide(L)'
;MIKQLIALCLLTVAFSAQAKDSLLRATDFSNTDSHQNKHVYVVLVSRYDCSYCDLVREDFLLPLERQANRAYPAQIRELKVDSDKLLVDFDGAQISPKKFAARYNASFTPTLLFLNQDGAQVHQKLVGISNKEFYGYYLDQAIEQSYQALNTQ
;
A
#
# COMPACT_ATOMS: atom_id res chain seq x y z
N MET A 1 -45.11 18.16 46.59
CA MET A 1 -44.60 16.90 45.99
C MET A 1 -44.44 17.13 44.48
N ILE A 2 -43.28 17.63 44.05
CA ILE A 2 -42.96 17.86 42.64
C ILE A 2 -41.85 16.88 42.26
N LYS A 3 -42.14 16.09 41.23
CA LYS A 3 -41.37 14.93 40.77
C LYS A 3 -40.01 15.34 40.16
N GLN A 4 -39.04 14.48 40.44
CA GLN A 4 -37.71 14.33 39.87
C GLN A 4 -37.64 14.52 38.35
N LEU A 5 -36.52 15.02 37.84
CA LEU A 5 -35.46 14.24 37.18
C LEU A 5 -34.49 15.22 36.50
N ILE A 6 -33.35 15.48 37.15
CA ILE A 6 -32.21 16.16 36.50
C ILE A 6 -31.51 15.10 35.65
N ALA A 7 -31.66 15.24 34.34
CA ALA A 7 -31.07 14.37 33.34
C ALA A 7 -29.54 14.45 33.42
N LEU A 8 -28.93 13.33 33.83
CA LEU A 8 -27.50 13.10 33.78
C LEU A 8 -27.09 12.98 32.31
N CYS A 9 -26.56 14.06 31.74
CA CYS A 9 -26.08 14.11 30.36
C CYS A 9 -24.77 13.31 30.26
N LEU A 10 -24.89 12.01 29.97
CA LEU A 10 -23.77 11.15 29.56
C LEU A 10 -23.29 11.60 28.18
N LEU A 11 -22.27 12.46 28.14
CA LEU A 11 -21.49 12.75 26.95
C LEU A 11 -20.71 11.49 26.55
N THR A 12 -21.34 10.66 25.73
CA THR A 12 -20.67 9.59 24.98
C THR A 12 -19.92 10.25 23.83
N VAL A 13 -18.60 10.40 23.99
CA VAL A 13 -17.73 10.79 22.87
C VAL A 13 -17.64 9.58 21.93
N ALA A 14 -18.47 9.58 20.88
CA ALA A 14 -18.37 8.61 19.80
C ALA A 14 -17.12 8.92 18.96
N PHE A 15 -15.97 8.37 19.37
CA PHE A 15 -14.76 8.41 18.56
C PHE A 15 -14.95 7.44 17.38
N SER A 16 -15.42 7.96 16.25
CA SER A 16 -15.51 7.17 15.02
C SER A 16 -14.12 7.08 14.41
N ALA A 17 -13.37 6.02 14.73
CA ALA A 17 -12.18 5.65 14.00
C ALA A 17 -12.60 5.16 12.61
N GLN A 18 -12.54 6.03 11.60
CA GLN A 18 -12.80 5.65 10.22
C GLN A 18 -11.65 4.77 9.73
N ALA A 19 -11.87 3.46 9.73
CA ALA A 19 -10.93 2.53 9.10
C ALA A 19 -10.84 2.88 7.61
N LYS A 20 -9.62 3.16 7.12
CA LYS A 20 -9.34 3.16 5.68
C LYS A 20 -9.53 1.74 5.19
N ASP A 21 -10.64 1.52 4.52
CA ASP A 21 -11.03 0.18 4.03
C ASP A 21 -10.45 -0.11 2.64
N SER A 22 -9.65 0.81 2.09
CA SER A 22 -9.00 0.65 0.78
C SER A 22 -7.59 1.22 0.81
N LEU A 23 -6.70 0.55 0.05
CA LEU A 23 -5.35 1.03 -0.19
C LEU A 23 -5.40 2.35 -0.96
N LEU A 24 -4.45 3.23 -0.67
CA LEU A 24 -4.24 4.42 -1.47
C LEU A 24 -3.84 4.04 -2.90
N ARG A 25 -4.52 4.64 -3.89
CA ARG A 25 -4.18 4.42 -5.30
C ARG A 25 -2.83 5.05 -5.63
N ALA A 26 -2.09 4.40 -6.52
CA ALA A 26 -0.87 4.93 -7.14
C ALA A 26 -1.23 6.03 -8.15
N THR A 27 -1.57 7.23 -7.67
CA THR A 27 -1.92 8.39 -8.52
C THR A 27 -0.76 9.34 -8.73
N ASP A 28 0.15 9.44 -7.75
CA ASP A 28 1.28 10.37 -7.77
C ASP A 28 2.43 9.83 -6.90
N PHE A 29 3.58 9.62 -7.53
CA PHE A 29 4.85 9.25 -6.87
C PHE A 29 5.86 10.40 -6.80
N SER A 30 5.58 11.54 -7.44
CA SER A 30 6.50 12.69 -7.50
C SER A 30 6.53 13.52 -6.22
N ASN A 31 5.60 13.28 -5.30
CA ASN A 31 5.41 14.17 -4.17
C ASN A 31 6.57 14.08 -3.17
N THR A 32 7.33 15.17 -3.13
CA THR A 32 8.64 15.22 -2.48
C THR A 32 8.59 15.15 -0.94
N ASP A 33 7.44 15.42 -0.32
CA ASP A 33 7.25 15.32 1.13
C ASP A 33 7.43 13.89 1.66
N SER A 34 7.31 12.90 0.77
CA SER A 34 7.58 11.50 1.08
C SER A 34 9.09 11.19 1.20
N HIS A 35 9.99 12.02 0.65
CA HIS A 35 11.45 11.82 0.78
C HIS A 35 11.99 12.14 2.17
N GLN A 36 11.25 12.88 3.00
CA GLN A 36 11.73 13.27 4.33
C GLN A 36 11.95 12.07 5.27
N ASN A 37 11.22 10.98 5.06
CA ASN A 37 11.38 9.74 5.81
C ASN A 37 11.70 8.58 4.86
N LYS A 38 12.83 7.92 5.08
CA LYS A 38 13.25 6.74 4.34
C LYS A 38 12.20 5.64 4.41
N HIS A 39 11.74 5.16 3.26
CA HIS A 39 10.74 4.10 3.17
C HIS A 39 10.81 3.35 1.85
N VAL A 40 10.24 2.15 1.82
CA VAL A 40 10.05 1.35 0.61
C VAL A 40 8.65 1.58 0.05
N TYR A 41 8.50 1.75 -1.25
CA TYR A 41 7.18 1.65 -1.90
C TYR A 41 6.84 0.19 -2.16
N VAL A 42 5.73 -0.28 -1.58
CA VAL A 42 5.12 -1.57 -1.89
C VAL A 42 3.95 -1.32 -2.82
N VAL A 43 4.14 -1.56 -4.13
CA VAL A 43 3.11 -1.30 -5.14
C VAL A 43 2.42 -2.61 -5.51
N LEU A 44 1.15 -2.74 -5.14
CA LEU A 44 0.28 -3.79 -5.66
C LEU A 44 -0.14 -3.44 -7.08
N VAL A 45 0.41 -4.15 -8.06
CA VAL A 45 -0.12 -4.19 -9.42
C VAL A 45 -1.31 -5.14 -9.43
N SER A 46 -2.49 -4.57 -9.61
CA SER A 46 -3.77 -5.25 -9.64
C SER A 46 -4.59 -4.84 -10.85
N ARG A 47 -5.79 -5.39 -10.96
CA ARG A 47 -6.78 -5.03 -11.97
C ARG A 47 -8.18 -4.97 -11.34
N TYR A 48 -9.18 -4.52 -12.08
CA TYR A 48 -10.58 -4.65 -11.65
C TYR A 48 -11.02 -6.13 -11.72
N ASP A 49 -12.00 -6.51 -10.91
CA ASP A 49 -12.59 -7.86 -10.89
C ASP A 49 -11.54 -8.98 -10.80
N CYS A 50 -10.69 -8.91 -9.76
CA CYS A 50 -9.58 -9.83 -9.54
C CYS A 50 -9.58 -10.35 -8.10
N SER A 51 -10.21 -11.52 -7.89
CA SER A 51 -10.34 -12.14 -6.57
C SER A 51 -8.99 -12.38 -5.87
N TYR A 52 -7.95 -12.77 -6.62
CA TYR A 52 -6.60 -12.93 -6.05
C TYR A 52 -5.97 -11.60 -5.65
N CYS A 53 -6.26 -10.52 -6.37
CA CYS A 53 -5.84 -9.17 -6.00
C CYS A 53 -6.54 -8.71 -4.72
N ASP A 54 -7.82 -9.07 -4.58
CA ASP A 54 -8.61 -8.74 -3.40
C ASP A 54 -8.11 -9.48 -2.17
N LEU A 55 -7.81 -10.77 -2.31
CA LEU A 55 -7.17 -11.56 -1.27
C LEU A 55 -5.84 -10.93 -0.81
N VAL A 56 -4.93 -10.60 -1.75
CA VAL A 56 -3.65 -9.96 -1.39
C VAL A 56 -3.87 -8.62 -0.67
N ARG A 57 -4.82 -7.82 -1.13
CA ARG A 57 -5.16 -6.53 -0.54
C ARG A 57 -5.68 -6.67 0.89
N GLU A 58 -6.68 -7.51 1.08
CA GLU A 58 -7.46 -7.60 2.32
C GLU A 58 -6.72 -8.36 3.41
N ASP A 59 -6.09 -9.47 3.06
CA ASP A 59 -5.49 -10.37 4.05
C ASP A 59 -4.07 -9.96 4.45
N PHE A 60 -3.37 -9.18 3.62
CA PHE A 60 -1.96 -8.86 3.84
C PHE A 60 -1.68 -7.35 3.84
N LEU A 61 -2.07 -6.63 2.79
CA LEU A 61 -1.67 -5.23 2.64
C LEU A 61 -2.44 -4.27 3.55
N LEU A 62 -3.75 -4.43 3.70
CA LEU A 62 -4.55 -3.59 4.61
C LEU A 62 -4.14 -3.79 6.08
N PRO A 63 -3.93 -5.02 6.60
CA PRO A 63 -3.35 -5.21 7.93
C PRO A 63 -1.99 -4.55 8.09
N LEU A 64 -1.11 -4.68 7.09
CA LEU A 64 0.22 -4.08 7.08
C LEU A 64 0.17 -2.54 7.08
N GLU A 65 -0.78 -1.92 6.37
CA GLU A 65 -0.97 -0.46 6.34
C GLU A 65 -1.37 0.09 7.73
N ARG A 66 -2.14 -0.69 8.50
CA ARG A 66 -2.61 -0.30 9.84
C ARG A 66 -1.56 -0.43 10.93
N GLN A 67 -0.45 -1.13 10.67
CA GLN A 67 0.64 -1.25 11.63
C GLN A 67 1.41 0.06 11.74
N ALA A 68 1.12 0.84 12.78
CA ALA A 68 1.89 2.00 13.16
C ALA A 68 3.31 1.59 13.62
N ASN A 69 4.30 2.47 13.38
CA ASN A 69 5.67 2.32 13.90
C ASN A 69 6.38 1.01 13.52
N ARG A 70 6.28 0.59 12.25
CA ARG A 70 7.07 -0.55 11.74
C ARG A 70 8.56 -0.26 11.78
N ALA A 71 9.35 -1.29 12.14
CA ALA A 71 10.81 -1.26 12.06
C ALA A 71 11.33 -0.96 10.65
N TYR A 72 10.57 -1.40 9.63
CA TYR A 72 10.84 -1.18 8.22
C TYR A 72 9.70 -0.36 7.59
N PRO A 73 9.81 0.98 7.56
CA PRO A 73 8.82 1.86 6.93
C PRO A 73 8.54 1.48 5.48
N ALA A 74 7.26 1.29 5.15
CA ALA A 74 6.80 1.03 3.80
C ALA A 74 5.53 1.79 3.48
N GLN A 75 5.45 2.36 2.28
CA GLN A 75 4.27 3.00 1.74
C GLN A 75 3.60 2.08 0.74
N ILE A 76 2.37 1.67 1.05
CA ILE A 76 1.61 0.77 0.19
C ILE A 76 0.80 1.59 -0.80
N ARG A 77 0.84 1.19 -2.07
CA ARG A 77 0.02 1.79 -3.13
C ARG A 77 -0.59 0.72 -4.01
N GLU A 78 -1.81 0.94 -4.47
CA GLU A 78 -2.45 0.07 -5.46
C GLU A 78 -2.48 0.71 -6.85
N LEU A 79 -1.92 0.00 -7.82
CA LEU A 79 -1.95 0.33 -9.24
C LEU A 79 -2.96 -0.58 -9.95
N LYS A 80 -4.06 0.00 -10.43
CA LYS A 80 -4.98 -0.70 -11.35
C LYS A 80 -4.43 -0.63 -12.78
N VAL A 81 -3.80 -1.71 -13.24
CA VAL A 81 -3.09 -1.79 -14.53
C VAL A 81 -3.99 -1.59 -15.75
N ASP A 82 -5.27 -1.88 -15.57
CA ASP A 82 -6.37 -1.76 -16.53
C ASP A 82 -7.16 -0.45 -16.40
N SER A 83 -6.67 0.52 -15.61
CA SER A 83 -7.28 1.84 -15.52
C SER A 83 -6.78 2.76 -16.63
N ASP A 84 -7.69 3.58 -17.18
CA ASP A 84 -7.36 4.64 -18.15
C ASP A 84 -6.84 5.94 -17.51
N LYS A 85 -6.83 6.00 -16.18
CA LYS A 85 -6.36 7.18 -15.45
C LYS A 85 -4.84 7.16 -15.40
N LEU A 86 -4.22 8.20 -15.95
CA LEU A 86 -2.77 8.39 -15.84
C LEU A 86 -2.38 8.63 -14.38
N LEU A 87 -1.15 8.24 -14.06
CA LEU A 87 -0.49 8.55 -12.79
C LEU A 87 0.73 9.44 -13.06
N VAL A 88 1.12 10.19 -12.04
CA VAL A 88 2.38 10.94 -12.04
C VAL A 88 3.47 10.01 -11.52
N ASP A 89 4.50 9.82 -12.33
CA ASP A 89 5.64 8.94 -12.06
C ASP A 89 6.64 9.60 -11.09
N PHE A 90 7.67 8.86 -10.70
CA PHE A 90 8.73 9.34 -9.79
C PHE A 90 9.51 10.54 -10.35
N ASP A 91 9.62 10.66 -11.68
CA ASP A 91 10.25 11.80 -12.35
C ASP A 91 9.29 12.98 -12.62
N GLY A 92 8.04 12.88 -12.15
CA GLY A 92 7.00 13.88 -12.38
C GLY A 92 6.30 13.76 -13.75
N ALA A 93 6.70 12.85 -14.62
CA ALA A 93 6.04 12.65 -15.91
C ALA A 93 4.71 11.90 -15.75
N GLN A 94 3.75 12.18 -16.64
CA GLN A 94 2.53 11.38 -16.73
C GLN A 94 2.81 10.05 -17.44
N ILE A 95 2.37 8.95 -16.83
CA ILE A 95 2.50 7.60 -17.37
C ILE A 95 1.18 6.84 -17.24
N SER A 96 0.92 5.91 -18.18
CA SER A 96 -0.25 5.03 -18.05
C SER A 96 0.05 3.88 -17.10
N PRO A 97 -0.95 3.37 -16.35
CA PRO A 97 -0.75 2.24 -15.43
C PRO A 97 -0.12 1.01 -16.11
N LYS A 98 -0.55 0.72 -17.33
CA LYS A 98 0.01 -0.37 -18.15
C LYS A 98 1.50 -0.15 -18.46
N LYS A 99 1.90 1.06 -18.85
CA LYS A 99 3.31 1.39 -19.13
C LYS A 99 4.16 1.34 -17.86
N PHE A 100 3.63 1.85 -16.74
CA PHE A 100 4.30 1.77 -15.44
C PHE A 100 4.55 0.31 -15.04
N ALA A 101 3.53 -0.55 -15.08
CA ALA A 101 3.68 -1.98 -14.76
C ALA A 101 4.64 -2.70 -15.71
N ALA A 102 4.62 -2.36 -17.00
CA ALA A 102 5.52 -2.96 -18.00
C ALA A 102 7.00 -2.64 -17.74
N ARG A 103 7.33 -1.43 -17.24
CA ARG A 103 8.71 -1.06 -16.86
C ARG A 103 9.34 -2.08 -15.90
N TYR A 104 8.54 -2.67 -15.02
CA TYR A 104 8.98 -3.63 -14.01
C TYR A 104 8.70 -5.10 -14.39
N ASN A 105 8.34 -5.37 -15.65
CA ASN A 105 7.90 -6.69 -16.11
C ASN A 105 6.78 -7.27 -15.20
N ALA A 106 5.82 -6.44 -14.84
CA ALA A 106 4.79 -6.73 -13.84
C ALA A 106 3.37 -6.75 -14.43
N SER A 107 3.21 -7.35 -15.61
CA SER A 107 1.91 -7.40 -16.30
C SER A 107 0.95 -8.47 -15.77
N PHE A 108 1.44 -9.39 -14.93
CA PHE A 108 0.61 -10.40 -14.27
C PHE A 108 0.07 -9.87 -12.94
N THR A 109 -1.18 -10.17 -12.61
CA THR A 109 -1.85 -9.68 -11.40
C THR A 109 -2.33 -10.83 -10.51
N PRO A 110 -2.21 -10.72 -9.17
CA PRO A 110 -1.51 -9.65 -8.44
C PRO A 110 0.01 -9.75 -8.58
N THR A 111 0.70 -8.61 -8.53
CA THR A 111 2.17 -8.56 -8.36
C THR A 111 2.52 -7.48 -7.35
N LEU A 112 3.41 -7.75 -6.40
CA LEU A 112 3.97 -6.74 -5.51
C LEU A 112 5.35 -6.30 -5.99
N LEU A 113 5.48 -5.01 -6.25
CA LEU A 113 6.75 -4.35 -6.53
C LEU A 113 7.30 -3.71 -5.25
N PHE A 114 8.62 -3.72 -5.13
CA PHE A 114 9.34 -3.09 -4.02
C PHE A 114 10.32 -2.07 -4.60
N LEU A 115 9.98 -0.79 -4.46
CA LEU A 115 10.69 0.32 -5.10
C LEU A 115 11.30 1.25 -4.05
N ASN A 116 12.43 1.88 -4.37
CA ASN A 116 12.94 3.02 -3.62
C ASN A 116 12.18 4.30 -4.00
N GLN A 117 12.58 5.42 -3.40
CA GLN A 117 11.93 6.71 -3.60
C GLN A 117 12.19 7.34 -4.97
N ASP A 118 13.11 6.78 -5.77
CA ASP A 118 13.39 7.18 -7.15
C ASP A 118 12.72 6.23 -8.16
N GLY A 119 11.91 5.27 -7.68
CA GLY A 119 11.25 4.28 -8.51
C GLY A 119 12.14 3.13 -8.97
N ALA A 120 13.36 2.99 -8.47
CA ALA A 120 14.21 1.85 -8.74
C ALA A 120 13.74 0.63 -7.96
N GLN A 121 13.71 -0.54 -8.61
CA GLN A 121 13.35 -1.79 -7.93
C GLN A 121 14.50 -2.24 -7.03
N VAL A 122 14.23 -2.41 -5.73
CA VAL A 122 15.24 -2.73 -4.72
C VAL A 122 15.17 -4.16 -4.18
N HIS A 123 14.14 -4.90 -4.57
CA HIS A 123 14.00 -6.32 -4.26
C HIS A 123 13.23 -7.04 -5.36
N GLN A 124 13.37 -8.36 -5.44
CA GLN A 124 12.60 -9.17 -6.37
C GLN A 124 11.08 -9.03 -6.10
N LYS A 125 10.30 -8.87 -7.17
CA LYS A 125 8.84 -8.81 -7.09
C LYS A 125 8.22 -10.13 -6.62
N LEU A 126 7.11 -10.07 -5.90
CA LEU A 126 6.26 -11.23 -5.60
C LEU A 126 5.17 -11.32 -6.67
N VAL A 127 5.12 -12.42 -7.41
CA VAL A 127 4.18 -12.62 -8.52
C VAL A 127 3.12 -13.65 -8.12
N GLY A 128 1.85 -13.24 -8.20
CA GLY A 128 0.71 -14.05 -7.78
C GLY A 128 0.68 -14.30 -6.27
N ILE A 129 -0.12 -15.29 -5.89
CA ILE A 129 -0.16 -15.85 -4.54
C ILE A 129 -0.14 -17.37 -4.66
N SER A 130 1.03 -17.97 -4.46
CA SER A 130 1.24 -19.42 -4.63
C SER A 130 0.80 -20.22 -3.40
N ASN A 131 1.02 -19.68 -2.21
CA ASN A 131 0.65 -20.29 -0.94
C ASN A 131 0.26 -19.19 0.05
N LYS A 132 -0.96 -19.25 0.58
CA LYS A 132 -1.52 -18.20 1.44
C LYS A 132 -0.84 -18.19 2.82
N GLU A 133 -0.56 -19.36 3.35
CA GLU A 133 -0.02 -19.57 4.70
C GLU A 133 1.38 -18.95 4.86
N PHE A 134 2.20 -18.98 3.81
CA PHE A 134 3.56 -18.41 3.82
C PHE A 134 3.65 -17.02 3.19
N TYR A 135 2.60 -16.51 2.56
CA TYR A 135 2.65 -15.24 1.81
C TYR A 135 3.02 -14.05 2.71
N GLY A 136 2.47 -13.98 3.92
CA GLY A 136 2.79 -12.93 4.88
C GLY A 136 4.28 -12.92 5.26
N TYR A 137 4.86 -14.10 5.50
CA TYR A 137 6.29 -14.23 5.78
C TYR A 137 7.15 -13.72 4.61
N TYR A 138 6.82 -14.09 3.37
CA TYR A 138 7.55 -13.62 2.20
C TYR A 138 7.40 -12.11 1.97
N LEU A 139 6.22 -11.56 2.25
CA LEU A 139 5.98 -10.11 2.19
C LEU A 139 6.86 -9.37 3.20
N ASP A 140 6.87 -9.83 4.46
CA ASP A 140 7.66 -9.20 5.53
C ASP A 140 9.16 -9.26 5.21
N GLN A 141 9.66 -10.41 4.76
CA GLN A 141 11.06 -10.55 4.34
C GLN A 141 11.41 -9.61 3.17
N ALA A 142 10.54 -9.53 2.16
CA ALA A 142 10.78 -8.66 1.02
C ALA A 142 10.82 -7.19 1.44
N ILE A 143 9.98 -6.74 2.38
CA ILE A 143 10.00 -5.37 2.90
C ILE A 143 11.28 -5.10 3.69
N GLU A 144 11.66 -6.01 4.58
CA GLU A 144 12.90 -5.90 5.37
C GLU A 144 14.12 -5.79 4.46
N GLN A 145 14.27 -6.71 3.52
CA GLN A 145 15.41 -6.73 2.60
C GLN A 145 15.42 -5.50 1.68
N SER A 146 14.25 -5.08 1.21
CA SER A 146 14.11 -3.83 0.45
C SER A 146 14.60 -2.63 1.24
N TYR A 147 14.20 -2.53 2.52
CA TYR A 147 14.58 -1.41 3.37
C TYR A 147 16.09 -1.41 3.67
N GLN A 148 16.67 -2.59 3.91
CA GLN A 148 18.12 -2.74 4.08
C GLN A 148 18.88 -2.34 2.81
N ALA A 149 18.38 -2.69 1.63
CA ALA A 149 18.99 -2.31 0.35
C ALA A 149 19.04 -0.78 0.16
N LEU A 150 18.06 -0.03 0.70
CA LEU A 150 18.10 1.42 0.67
C LEU A 150 19.30 2.01 1.45
N ASN A 151 19.89 1.28 2.42
CA ASN A 151 21.05 1.75 3.21
C ASN A 151 22.40 1.47 2.54
N THR A 152 22.41 0.74 1.43
CA THR A 152 23.62 0.33 0.72
C THR A 152 23.84 1.16 -0.56
N GLN A 153 22.91 2.06 -0.89
CA GLN A 153 22.96 2.97 -2.03
C GLN A 153 23.60 4.30 -1.66
#